data_AF-A0A151TDX1-F1
#
_entry.id   AF-A0A151TDX1-F1
#
_cell.length_a   1.000
_cell.length_b   1.000
_cell.length_c   1.000
_cell.angle_alpha   90.00
_cell.angle_beta   90.00
_cell.angle_gamma   90.00
#
_symmetry.space_group_name_H-M   'P 1'
#
loop_
_entity.id
_entity.type
_entity.pdbx_description
1 polymer ?
#
loop_
_entity_poly.entity_id
_entity_poly.type
_entity_poly.pdbx_seq_one_letter_code
_entity_poly.pdbx_strand_id
1 'polypeptide(L)'
;REGRSVTRLSGLTAGHIAKERTPVEVDPRSGKASGPNAAKFKSYLGVLARRHVSIIIPSWDDVQEADKNLMWQDIQQNFDIPNTEVMRRKMLSALATRWRDFKTFLTREYVFGERQNETPYLKYQITNEEWMQFRATRLDPSEGLVEQTTEGSFVSHGRDDILTTAIGRLEHAGRVRGVGGSWSH
;
A
#
# COMPACT_ATOMS: atom_id res chain seq x y z
N ARG A 1 -19.09 -29.21 64.07
CA ARG A 1 -17.68 -29.35 64.53
C ARG A 1 -16.88 -29.77 63.30
N GLU A 2 -15.89 -28.95 62.90
CA GLU A 2 -15.04 -29.03 61.71
C GLU A 2 -15.77 -29.16 60.35
N GLY A 3 -15.42 -28.51 59.24
CA GLY A 3 -14.27 -27.69 58.88
C GLY A 3 -14.25 -27.64 57.34
N ARG A 4 -14.07 -26.46 56.75
CA ARG A 4 -13.95 -26.25 55.29
C ARG A 4 -12.63 -26.83 54.76
N SER A 5 -12.65 -27.41 53.57
CA SER A 5 -11.50 -27.52 52.64
C SER A 5 -12.07 -27.87 51.25
N VAL A 6 -12.25 -26.92 50.33
CA VAL A 6 -11.29 -26.42 49.32
C VAL A 6 -10.65 -27.56 48.52
N THR A 7 -11.32 -28.00 47.46
CA THR A 7 -10.64 -28.64 46.33
C THR A 7 -10.09 -27.53 45.45
N ARG A 8 -8.76 -27.39 45.45
CA ARG A 8 -8.02 -26.39 44.69
C ARG A 8 -8.25 -26.59 43.19
N LEU A 9 -8.69 -25.53 42.51
CA LEU A 9 -8.55 -25.32 41.07
C LEU A 9 -7.06 -25.18 40.74
N SER A 10 -6.37 -26.32 40.60
CA SER A 10 -4.98 -26.36 40.13
C SER A 10 -4.99 -26.51 38.61
N GLY A 11 -4.66 -25.44 37.89
CA GLY A 11 -4.37 -25.54 36.46
C GLY A 11 -4.78 -24.35 35.59
N LEU A 12 -5.14 -23.18 36.15
CA LEU A 12 -5.21 -21.94 35.37
C LEU A 12 -3.89 -21.20 35.48
N THR A 13 -2.86 -21.70 34.82
CA THR A 13 -1.68 -20.91 34.49
C THR A 13 -1.33 -21.09 33.02
N ALA A 14 -1.50 -19.98 32.31
CA ALA A 14 -0.62 -19.53 31.25
C ALA A 14 -0.49 -20.44 30.03
N GLY A 15 -1.59 -20.63 29.33
CA GLY A 15 -1.56 -20.83 27.89
C GLY A 15 -2.30 -19.69 27.23
N HIS A 16 -1.59 -18.63 26.81
CA HIS A 16 -2.02 -17.98 25.57
C HIS A 16 -2.18 -19.13 24.58
N ILE A 17 -3.39 -19.41 24.12
CA ILE A 17 -3.58 -20.34 22.99
C ILE A 17 -2.75 -19.71 21.88
N ALA A 18 -1.55 -20.25 21.64
CA ALA A 18 -0.69 -19.77 20.58
C ALA A 18 -1.50 -20.01 19.31
N LYS A 19 -2.11 -18.93 18.79
CA LYS A 19 -2.79 -18.95 17.51
C LYS A 19 -1.79 -19.56 16.52
N GLU A 20 -2.07 -20.76 16.03
CA GLU A 20 -1.17 -21.43 15.09
C GLU A 20 -0.90 -20.47 13.93
N ARG A 21 0.35 -20.02 13.83
CA ARG A 21 0.77 -19.11 12.77
C ARG A 21 0.79 -19.89 11.46
N THR A 22 0.23 -19.32 10.41
CA THR A 22 0.21 -19.99 9.10
C THR A 22 1.62 -19.98 8.51
N PRO A 23 2.22 -21.15 8.18
CA PRO A 23 3.53 -21.18 7.54
C PRO A 23 3.46 -20.55 6.14
N VAL A 24 4.37 -19.64 5.85
CA VAL A 24 4.51 -19.04 4.51
C VAL A 24 5.99 -18.95 4.17
N GLU A 25 6.36 -19.54 3.04
CA GLU A 25 7.68 -19.35 2.48
C GLU A 25 7.76 -18.00 1.80
N VAL A 26 8.71 -17.17 2.24
CA VAL A 26 9.01 -15.88 1.62
C VAL A 26 10.49 -15.85 1.26
N ASP A 27 10.79 -15.65 -0.01
CA ASP A 27 12.17 -15.45 -0.47
C ASP A 27 12.76 -14.18 0.19
N PRO A 28 13.82 -14.28 1.02
CA PRO A 28 14.40 -13.12 1.70
C PRO A 28 14.96 -12.06 0.72
N ARG A 29 15.35 -12.46 -0.49
CA ARG A 29 15.92 -11.56 -1.50
C ARG A 29 14.82 -10.82 -2.25
N SER A 30 13.79 -11.51 -2.72
CA SER A 30 12.72 -10.90 -3.52
C SER A 30 11.50 -10.45 -2.72
N GLY A 31 11.28 -10.99 -1.52
CA GLY A 31 10.06 -10.82 -0.73
C GLY A 31 8.84 -11.56 -1.29
N LYS A 32 9.02 -12.41 -2.31
CA LYS A 32 7.93 -13.14 -2.94
C LYS A 32 7.54 -14.35 -2.11
N ALA A 33 6.24 -14.47 -1.85
CA ALA A 33 5.68 -15.65 -1.20
C ALA A 33 5.49 -16.81 -2.20
N SER A 34 5.87 -18.02 -1.77
CA SER A 34 5.73 -19.30 -2.48
C SER A 34 4.98 -20.34 -1.64
N GLY A 35 4.66 -21.47 -2.26
CA GLY A 35 3.97 -22.58 -1.60
C GLY A 35 2.45 -22.43 -1.51
N PRO A 36 1.78 -23.36 -0.82
CA PRO A 36 0.31 -23.49 -0.81
C PRO A 36 -0.40 -22.29 -0.18
N ASN A 37 0.24 -21.59 0.75
CA ASN A 37 -0.33 -20.43 1.44
C ASN A 37 -0.05 -19.09 0.75
N ALA A 38 0.70 -19.07 -0.36
CA ALA A 38 1.13 -17.83 -1.01
C ALA A 38 -0.04 -16.95 -1.48
N ALA A 39 -1.11 -17.54 -2.02
CA ALA A 39 -2.28 -16.80 -2.47
C ALA A 39 -3.02 -16.16 -1.30
N LYS A 40 -3.28 -16.93 -0.23
CA LYS A 40 -3.88 -16.45 1.01
C LYS A 40 -3.07 -15.31 1.62
N PHE A 41 -1.74 -15.46 1.65
CA PHE A 41 -0.83 -14.44 2.15
C PHE A 41 -0.89 -13.15 1.32
N LYS A 42 -0.82 -13.25 -0.02
CA LYS A 42 -0.92 -12.07 -0.90
C LYS A 42 -2.26 -11.34 -0.75
N SER A 43 -3.36 -12.08 -0.64
CA SER A 43 -4.69 -11.52 -0.39
C SER A 43 -4.76 -10.83 0.97
N TYR A 44 -4.17 -11.45 2.00
CA TYR A 44 -4.09 -10.89 3.33
C TYR A 44 -3.37 -9.54 3.36
N LEU A 45 -2.18 -9.45 2.74
CA LEU A 45 -1.45 -8.19 2.63
C LEU A 45 -2.30 -7.09 1.97
N GLY A 46 -3.09 -7.44 0.95
CA GLY A 46 -4.01 -6.50 0.32
C GLY A 46 -5.13 -6.04 1.24
N VAL A 47 -5.71 -6.90 2.07
CA VAL A 47 -6.70 -6.50 3.09
C VAL A 47 -6.05 -5.62 4.15
N LEU A 48 -4.88 -6.02 4.65
CA LEU A 48 -4.19 -5.31 5.71
C LEU A 48 -3.80 -3.89 5.30
N ALA A 49 -3.22 -3.74 4.10
CA ALA A 49 -2.83 -2.46 3.56
C ALA A 49 -4.04 -1.51 3.40
N ARG A 50 -5.19 -2.02 2.95
CA ARG A 50 -6.42 -1.22 2.78
C ARG A 50 -7.04 -0.79 4.10
N ARG A 51 -6.91 -1.62 5.15
CA ARG A 51 -7.48 -1.34 6.46
C ARG A 51 -6.69 -0.30 7.24
N HIS A 52 -5.36 -0.34 7.14
CA HIS A 52 -4.48 0.48 7.99
C HIS A 52 -3.89 1.69 7.29
N VAL A 53 -3.97 1.78 5.96
CA VAL A 53 -3.36 2.88 5.21
C VAL A 53 -4.42 3.62 4.41
N SER A 54 -4.72 4.85 4.85
CA SER A 54 -5.73 5.69 4.20
C SER A 54 -5.34 5.98 2.74
N ILE A 55 -6.36 6.06 1.88
CA ILE A 55 -6.17 6.35 0.47
C ILE A 55 -5.76 7.81 0.20
N ILE A 56 -5.99 8.71 1.17
CA ILE A 56 -5.64 10.13 1.07
C ILE A 56 -4.14 10.37 1.17
N ILE A 57 -3.40 9.43 1.80
CA ILE A 57 -1.95 9.55 1.95
C ILE A 57 -1.31 9.60 0.54
N PRO A 58 -0.49 10.62 0.22
CA PRO A 58 0.09 10.76 -1.12
C PRO A 58 1.08 9.64 -1.45
N SER A 59 2.09 9.44 -0.60
CA SER A 59 3.15 8.44 -0.76
C SER A 59 3.17 7.42 0.39
N TRP A 60 3.77 6.26 0.13
CA TRP A 60 4.03 5.28 1.19
C TRP A 60 5.05 5.80 2.23
N ASP A 61 5.91 6.71 1.81
CA ASP A 61 6.91 7.31 2.69
C ASP A 61 6.26 8.18 3.77
N ASP A 62 5.10 8.77 3.48
CA ASP A 62 4.30 9.59 4.40
C ASP A 62 3.50 8.76 5.42
N VAL A 63 3.46 7.42 5.27
CA VAL A 63 2.80 6.53 6.21
C VAL A 63 3.61 6.49 7.51
N GLN A 64 2.94 6.76 8.64
CA GLN A 64 3.58 6.82 9.94
C GLN A 64 4.26 5.50 10.32
N GLU A 65 5.41 5.58 10.97
CA GLU A 65 6.14 4.38 11.41
C GLU A 65 5.32 3.55 12.42
N ALA A 66 4.42 4.18 13.18
CA ALA A 66 3.46 3.49 14.04
C ALA A 66 2.55 2.54 13.23
N ASP A 67 2.01 2.99 12.09
CA ASP A 67 1.16 2.15 11.24
C ASP A 67 1.95 1.04 10.55
N LYS A 68 3.20 1.34 10.12
CA LYS A 68 4.14 0.32 9.60
C LYS A 68 4.41 -0.75 10.67
N ASN A 69 4.61 -0.34 11.93
CA ASN A 69 4.79 -1.24 13.06
C ASN A 69 3.54 -2.11 13.32
N LEU A 70 2.35 -1.52 13.32
CA LEU A 70 1.09 -2.23 13.54
C LEU A 70 0.88 -3.30 12.47
N MET A 71 1.05 -2.95 11.19
CA MET A 71 0.94 -3.92 10.10
C MET A 71 1.99 -5.03 10.20
N TRP A 72 3.22 -4.70 10.59
CA TRP A 72 4.26 -5.72 10.77
C TRP A 72 3.94 -6.69 11.92
N GLN A 73 3.47 -6.18 13.06
CA GLN A 73 3.06 -6.99 14.20
C GLN A 73 1.89 -7.91 13.82
N ASP A 74 0.91 -7.38 13.10
CA ASP A 74 -0.25 -8.14 12.64
C ASP A 74 0.17 -9.29 11.68
N ILE A 75 1.13 -9.04 10.78
CA ILE A 75 1.73 -10.11 9.95
C ILE A 75 2.38 -11.19 10.82
N GLN A 76 3.19 -10.82 11.80
CA GLN A 76 3.86 -11.77 12.69
C GLN A 76 2.90 -12.57 13.57
N GLN A 77 1.74 -12.03 13.90
CA GLN A 77 0.71 -12.74 14.67
C GLN A 77 -0.03 -13.79 13.83
N ASN A 78 -0.08 -13.63 12.51
CA ASN A 78 -0.87 -14.48 11.63
C ASN A 78 -0.02 -15.46 10.80
N PHE A 79 1.25 -15.14 10.55
CA PHE A 79 2.13 -15.91 9.69
C PHE A 79 3.47 -16.22 10.35
N ASP A 80 4.00 -17.42 10.08
CA ASP A 80 5.30 -17.82 10.57
C ASP A 80 6.39 -17.25 9.66
N ILE A 81 6.75 -15.99 9.93
CA ILE A 81 7.73 -15.22 9.17
C ILE A 81 8.85 -14.80 10.13
N PRO A 82 10.14 -14.99 9.76
CA PRO A 82 11.25 -14.60 10.62
C PRO A 82 11.20 -13.13 11.03
N ASN A 83 11.29 -12.85 12.33
CA ASN A 83 11.32 -11.49 12.86
C ASN A 83 12.68 -10.84 12.63
N THR A 84 12.90 -10.34 11.42
CA THR A 84 14.15 -9.71 11.02
C THR A 84 13.85 -8.40 10.27
N GLU A 85 14.75 -7.43 10.39
CA GLU A 85 14.61 -6.14 9.68
C GLU A 85 14.58 -6.30 8.15
N VAL A 86 15.30 -7.30 7.62
CA VAL A 86 15.25 -7.62 6.19
C VAL A 86 13.85 -8.04 5.79
N MET A 87 13.24 -8.96 6.53
CA MET A 87 11.91 -9.47 6.22
C MET A 87 10.83 -8.42 6.46
N ARG A 88 10.93 -7.65 7.55
CA ARG A 88 10.08 -6.49 7.83
C ARG A 88 10.07 -5.54 6.62
N ARG A 89 11.24 -5.13 6.12
CA ARG A 89 11.35 -4.24 4.96
C ARG A 89 10.69 -4.82 3.71
N LYS A 90 10.84 -6.13 3.47
CA LYS A 90 10.18 -6.82 2.35
C LYS A 90 8.66 -6.83 2.50
N MET A 91 8.16 -7.10 3.71
CA MET A 91 6.71 -7.14 3.95
C MET A 91 6.09 -5.76 3.85
N LEU A 92 6.73 -4.73 4.39
CA LEU A 92 6.30 -3.34 4.21
C LEU A 92 6.32 -2.92 2.73
N SER A 93 7.34 -3.34 1.96
CA SER A 93 7.37 -3.09 0.52
C SER A 93 6.24 -3.79 -0.25
N ALA A 94 5.89 -5.01 0.15
CA ALA A 94 4.76 -5.74 -0.42
C ALA A 94 3.41 -5.06 -0.08
N LEU A 95 3.24 -4.59 1.16
CA LEU A 95 2.08 -3.79 1.57
C LEU A 95 1.98 -2.48 0.78
N ALA A 96 3.09 -1.76 0.62
CA ALA A 96 3.17 -0.54 -0.19
C ALA A 96 2.71 -0.77 -1.62
N THR A 97 3.13 -1.89 -2.22
CA THR A 97 2.73 -2.27 -3.58
C THR A 97 1.23 -2.52 -3.64
N ARG A 98 0.68 -3.30 -2.70
CA ARG A 98 -0.76 -3.61 -2.67
C ARG A 98 -1.64 -2.38 -2.42
N TRP A 99 -1.18 -1.46 -1.58
CA TRP A 99 -1.87 -0.20 -1.35
C TRP A 99 -1.87 0.67 -2.62
N ARG A 100 -0.74 0.80 -3.32
CA ARG A 100 -0.67 1.51 -4.61
C ARG A 100 -1.56 0.86 -5.67
N ASP A 101 -1.53 -0.46 -5.80
CA ASP A 101 -2.40 -1.22 -6.71
C ASP A 101 -3.88 -0.92 -6.41
N PHE A 102 -4.25 -0.82 -5.14
CA PHE A 102 -5.61 -0.49 -4.71
C PHE A 102 -6.00 0.95 -5.09
N LYS A 103 -5.13 1.95 -4.85
CA LYS A 103 -5.40 3.33 -5.30
C LYS A 103 -5.58 3.39 -6.81
N THR A 104 -4.74 2.70 -7.58
CA THR A 104 -4.87 2.59 -9.04
C THR A 104 -6.20 1.95 -9.46
N PHE A 105 -6.61 0.87 -8.77
CA PHE A 105 -7.90 0.22 -9.00
C PHE A 105 -9.08 1.16 -8.72
N LEU A 106 -9.05 1.91 -7.61
CA LEU A 106 -10.10 2.89 -7.31
C LEU A 106 -10.18 3.98 -8.38
N THR A 107 -9.04 4.52 -8.80
CA THR A 107 -8.99 5.52 -9.88
C THR A 107 -9.56 4.97 -11.18
N ARG A 108 -9.13 3.77 -11.59
CA ARG A 108 -9.55 3.17 -12.86
C ARG A 108 -11.02 2.80 -12.90
N GLU A 109 -11.55 2.20 -11.83
CA GLU A 109 -12.90 1.64 -11.85
C GLU A 109 -13.96 2.64 -11.37
N TYR A 110 -13.65 3.41 -10.31
CA TYR A 110 -14.63 4.23 -9.60
C TYR A 110 -14.49 5.74 -9.84
N VAL A 111 -13.33 6.22 -10.32
CA VAL A 111 -13.17 7.64 -10.68
C VAL A 111 -13.40 7.86 -12.18
N PHE A 112 -12.74 7.06 -13.02
CA PHE A 112 -12.82 7.20 -14.48
C PHE A 112 -13.50 6.03 -15.20
N GLY A 113 -13.86 4.97 -14.46
CA GLY A 113 -14.41 3.74 -15.02
C GLY A 113 -15.93 3.70 -15.05
N GLU A 114 -16.46 2.52 -15.33
CA GLU A 114 -17.92 2.29 -15.46
C GLU A 114 -18.64 2.33 -14.10
N ARG A 115 -17.91 2.25 -12.98
CA ARG A 115 -18.47 2.20 -11.61
C ARG A 115 -18.49 3.55 -10.90
N GLN A 116 -18.48 4.67 -11.65
CA GLN A 116 -18.52 6.02 -11.10
C GLN A 116 -19.74 6.31 -10.20
N ASN A 117 -20.85 5.62 -10.46
CA ASN A 117 -22.10 5.77 -9.70
C ASN A 117 -22.18 4.83 -8.49
N GLU A 118 -21.19 3.96 -8.29
CA GLU A 118 -21.11 3.11 -7.10
C GLU A 118 -20.47 3.86 -5.92
N THR A 119 -20.69 3.35 -4.71
CA THR A 119 -20.16 3.91 -3.46
C THR A 119 -19.04 3.03 -2.89
N PRO A 120 -17.79 3.15 -3.40
CA PRO A 120 -16.68 2.29 -2.97
C PRO A 120 -16.34 2.45 -1.49
N TYR A 121 -16.70 3.58 -0.87
CA TYR A 121 -16.48 3.83 0.55
C TYR A 121 -17.26 2.85 1.45
N LEU A 122 -18.48 2.47 1.06
CA LEU A 122 -19.25 1.43 1.76
C LEU A 122 -18.62 0.03 1.62
N LYS A 123 -17.93 -0.22 0.50
CA LYS A 123 -17.37 -1.54 0.17
C LYS A 123 -16.02 -1.80 0.81
N TYR A 124 -15.17 -0.77 0.92
CA TYR A 124 -13.77 -0.92 1.33
C TYR A 124 -13.46 -0.29 2.68
N GLN A 125 -14.48 0.05 3.48
CA GLN A 125 -14.30 0.67 4.81
C GLN A 125 -13.52 1.99 4.72
N ILE A 126 -13.76 2.76 3.65
CA ILE A 126 -13.23 4.12 3.50
C ILE A 126 -14.34 5.06 3.99
N THR A 127 -13.98 6.17 4.63
CA THR A 127 -14.99 7.19 4.97
C THR A 127 -15.45 7.96 3.73
N ASN A 128 -16.61 8.60 3.81
CA ASN A 128 -17.07 9.44 2.70
C ASN A 128 -16.14 10.64 2.49
N GLU A 129 -15.62 11.26 3.56
CA GLU A 129 -14.65 12.35 3.46
C GLU A 129 -13.36 11.92 2.74
N GLU A 130 -12.75 10.81 3.16
CA GLU A 130 -11.53 10.30 2.52
C GLU A 130 -11.74 9.97 1.05
N TRP A 131 -12.90 9.42 0.71
CA TRP A 131 -13.25 9.13 -0.68
C TRP A 131 -13.37 10.40 -1.52
N MET A 132 -14.06 11.42 -1.01
CA MET A 132 -14.23 12.69 -1.72
C MET A 132 -12.90 13.42 -1.90
N GLN A 133 -12.05 13.46 -0.88
CA GLN A 133 -10.70 14.00 -0.98
C GLN A 133 -9.87 13.23 -2.01
N PHE A 134 -9.84 11.90 -1.92
CA PHE A 134 -9.12 11.08 -2.89
C PHE A 134 -9.61 11.35 -4.32
N ARG A 135 -10.92 11.43 -4.56
CA ARG A 135 -11.47 11.76 -5.89
C ARG A 135 -11.02 13.14 -6.37
N ALA A 136 -11.07 14.15 -5.51
CA ALA A 136 -10.64 15.51 -5.84
C ALA A 136 -9.18 15.52 -6.32
N THR A 137 -8.28 14.84 -5.61
CA THR A 137 -6.85 14.74 -6.01
C THR A 137 -6.59 14.05 -7.35
N ARG A 138 -7.57 13.28 -7.88
CA ARG A 138 -7.48 12.61 -9.18
C ARG A 138 -8.09 13.42 -10.32
N LEU A 139 -9.11 14.21 -10.02
CA LEU A 139 -9.82 15.04 -11.00
C LEU A 139 -9.11 16.37 -11.21
N ASP A 140 -8.54 16.94 -10.15
CA ASP A 140 -7.79 18.18 -10.20
C ASP A 140 -6.46 18.03 -9.45
N PRO A 141 -5.36 17.69 -10.16
CA PRO A 141 -4.04 17.62 -9.57
C PRO A 141 -3.50 18.97 -9.06
N SER A 142 -4.13 20.10 -9.42
CA SER A 142 -3.64 21.44 -9.06
C SER A 142 -4.02 21.86 -7.64
N GLU A 143 -5.14 21.38 -7.10
CA GLU A 143 -5.59 21.61 -5.71
C GLU A 143 -4.68 20.92 -4.67
N GLY A 144 -4.12 19.74 -5.00
CA GLY A 144 -3.21 19.01 -4.11
C GLY A 144 -1.83 19.65 -3.91
N LEU A 145 -1.51 20.69 -4.68
CA LEU A 145 -0.27 21.47 -4.56
C LEU A 145 -0.44 22.66 -3.60
N VAL A 146 -1.68 23.08 -3.31
CA VAL A 146 -1.94 24.31 -2.55
C VAL A 146 -1.67 24.12 -1.05
N GLU A 147 -1.93 22.94 -0.49
CA GLU A 147 -1.62 22.65 0.93
C GLU A 147 -0.12 22.45 1.22
N GLN A 148 0.72 22.19 0.21
CA GLN A 148 2.18 22.04 0.41
C GLN A 148 2.96 23.37 0.40
N THR A 149 2.31 24.49 0.06
CA THR A 149 2.96 25.81 0.07
C THR A 149 2.83 26.56 1.39
N THR A 150 1.97 26.11 2.30
CA THR A 150 1.74 26.77 3.60
C THR A 150 2.71 26.30 4.69
N GLU A 151 3.47 25.22 4.46
CA GLU A 151 4.41 24.64 5.45
C GLU A 151 5.90 24.82 5.10
N GLY A 152 6.24 25.82 4.26
CA GLY A 152 7.58 26.41 4.21
C GLY A 152 8.76 25.47 3.87
N SER A 153 8.53 24.28 3.32
CA SER A 153 9.58 23.29 3.07
C SER A 153 9.61 22.85 1.61
N PHE A 154 9.92 23.77 0.69
CA PHE A 154 10.40 23.39 -0.64
C PHE A 154 11.89 23.70 -0.78
N VAL A 155 12.71 22.65 -0.78
CA VAL A 155 14.14 22.72 -1.14
C VAL A 155 14.28 22.18 -2.56
N SER A 156 14.45 23.08 -3.53
CA SER A 156 14.74 22.72 -4.91
C SER A 156 16.11 22.03 -4.99
N HIS A 157 16.12 20.77 -5.45
CA HIS A 157 17.34 20.14 -5.93
C HIS A 157 17.36 20.31 -7.46
N GLY A 158 18.33 21.06 -7.99
CA GLY A 158 18.52 21.20 -9.44
C GLY A 158 18.65 19.80 -10.08
N ARG A 159 17.94 19.46 -11.16
CA ARG A 159 17.73 20.18 -12.43
C ARG A 159 16.28 20.07 -12.96
N ASP A 160 15.29 20.26 -12.10
CA ASP A 160 13.91 20.44 -12.55
C ASP A 160 13.43 21.83 -12.17
N ASP A 161 13.69 22.77 -13.07
CA ASP A 161 13.16 24.13 -13.03
C ASP A 161 11.66 24.12 -13.36
N ILE A 162 10.91 24.92 -12.59
CA ILE A 162 9.44 25.05 -12.59
C ILE A 162 8.87 25.33 -13.99
N LEU A 163 9.67 25.93 -14.88
CA LEU A 163 9.31 26.21 -16.26
C LEU A 163 9.15 24.95 -17.12
N THR A 164 9.90 23.88 -16.84
CA THR A 164 9.84 22.61 -17.58
C THR A 164 8.56 21.82 -17.26
N THR A 165 8.01 21.95 -16.04
CA THR A 165 6.73 21.34 -15.66
C THR A 165 5.53 22.14 -16.18
N ALA A 166 5.65 23.48 -16.27
CA ALA A 166 4.55 24.34 -16.70
C ALA A 166 4.27 24.29 -18.22
N ILE A 167 5.30 24.04 -19.04
CA ILE A 167 5.15 23.91 -20.49
C ILE A 167 5.03 22.42 -20.82
N GLY A 168 3.81 21.90 -20.72
CA GLY A 168 3.47 20.51 -21.01
C GLY A 168 4.12 19.98 -22.29
N ARG A 169 4.66 18.77 -22.21
CA ARG A 169 5.31 18.06 -23.31
C ARG A 169 4.33 17.88 -24.47
N LEU A 170 4.37 18.78 -25.45
CA LEU A 170 3.71 18.62 -26.74
C LEU A 170 4.43 17.48 -27.48
N GLU A 171 3.72 16.39 -27.75
CA GLU A 171 4.21 15.27 -28.53
C GLU A 171 4.49 15.69 -29.98
N HIS A 172 5.76 15.74 -30.40
CA HIS A 172 6.14 15.58 -31.81
C HIS A 172 7.53 14.95 -31.94
N ALA A 173 7.63 13.63 -31.74
CA ALA A 173 8.71 12.88 -32.40
C ALA A 173 8.29 12.66 -33.86
N GLY A 174 8.66 13.62 -34.69
CA GLY A 174 8.44 13.59 -36.13
C GLY A 174 8.99 12.31 -36.76
N ARG A 175 8.10 11.64 -37.49
CA ARG A 175 8.42 10.70 -38.56
C ARG A 175 9.32 11.40 -39.58
N VAL A 176 10.59 11.01 -39.67
CA VAL A 176 11.40 11.21 -40.87
C VAL A 176 11.41 9.93 -41.69
N ARG A 177 10.73 9.97 -42.84
CA ARG A 177 10.89 9.00 -43.93
C ARG A 177 12.26 9.27 -44.58
N GLY A 178 13.17 8.31 -44.55
CA GLY A 178 14.26 8.24 -45.53
C GLY A 178 13.73 7.59 -46.80
N VAL A 179 13.78 8.32 -47.91
CA VAL A 179 13.50 7.83 -49.28
C VAL A 179 14.81 7.83 -50.07
N GLY A 180 15.13 6.72 -50.73
CA GLY A 180 16.13 6.59 -51.80
C GLY A 180 17.52 6.12 -51.33
N GLY A 181 18.18 5.14 -51.94
CA GLY A 181 17.89 4.40 -53.16
C GLY A 181 18.80 3.18 -53.30
N SER A 182 18.30 2.19 -54.05
CA SER A 182 19.10 1.16 -54.71
C SER A 182 20.09 1.84 -55.67
N TRP A 183 21.31 1.31 -55.80
CA TRP A 183 22.04 1.16 -57.06
C TRP A 183 23.21 0.19 -56.87
N SER A 184 23.35 -0.72 -57.84
CA SER A 184 24.35 -1.78 -57.95
C SER A 184 25.72 -1.26 -58.39
N HIS A 185 26.78 -2.00 -58.06
CA HIS A 185 27.73 -2.55 -59.04
C HIS A 185 28.50 -3.72 -58.44
#